data_AF-A0A955EZR8-F1
#
_entry.id   AF-A0A955EZR8-F1
#
_cell.length_a   1.000
_cell.length_b   1.000
_cell.length_c   1.000
_cell.angle_alpha   90.00
_cell.angle_beta   90.00
_cell.angle_gamma   90.00
#
_symmetry.space_group_name_H-M   'P 1'
#
loop_
_entity.id
_entity.type
_entity.pdbx_description
1 polymer ?
#
loop_
_entity_poly.entity_id
_entity_poly.type
_entity_poly.pdbx_seq_one_letter_code
_entity_poly.pdbx_strand_id
1 'polypeptide(L)'
;MNTLPTSVTVRQLQDFVQTKCKERGWTNRTDVERVMMLAEEVGEVAKEVRKQTGKFGYTTPQNSDALAAELVDVLNWVVDLANSNNINLEASIRSKWQQTDNRTWQA
;
A
#
# COMPACT_ATOMS: atom_id res chain seq x y z
N MET A 1 0.33 17.04 15.78
CA MET A 1 0.93 16.24 14.69
C MET A 1 0.64 14.79 14.99
N ASN A 2 -0.13 14.10 14.15
CA ASN A 2 -0.42 12.68 14.35
C ASN A 2 0.78 11.88 13.83
N THR A 3 1.71 11.48 14.69
CA THR A 3 2.88 10.67 14.32
C THR A 3 2.57 9.19 14.48
N LEU A 4 3.04 8.36 13.54
CA LEU A 4 2.89 6.91 13.66
C LEU A 4 3.74 6.37 14.82
N PRO A 5 3.19 5.52 15.70
CA PRO A 5 3.96 4.84 16.74
C PRO A 5 4.91 3.78 16.14
N THR A 6 5.94 3.40 16.90
CA THR A 6 6.92 2.37 16.49
C THR A 6 6.28 1.00 16.21
N SER A 7 5.20 0.68 16.92
CA SER A 7 4.35 -0.48 16.63
C SER A 7 2.99 0.03 16.19
N VAL A 8 2.66 -0.19 14.92
CA VAL A 8 1.46 0.33 14.27
C VAL A 8 0.49 -0.81 13.95
N THR A 9 -0.76 -0.67 14.36
CA THR A 9 -1.86 -1.52 13.89
C THR A 9 -2.33 -1.04 12.51
N VAL A 10 -2.93 -1.94 11.71
CA VAL A 10 -3.51 -1.53 10.41
C VAL A 10 -4.57 -0.45 10.61
N ARG A 11 -5.37 -0.52 11.69
CA ARG A 11 -6.31 0.56 12.01
C ARG A 11 -5.64 1.91 12.24
N GLN A 12 -4.55 1.97 13.00
CA GLN A 12 -3.80 3.20 13.21
C GLN A 12 -3.19 3.74 11.91
N LEU A 13 -2.74 2.85 11.01
CA LEU A 13 -2.29 3.23 9.68
C LEU A 13 -3.44 3.84 8.85
N GLN A 14 -4.62 3.22 8.86
CA GLN A 14 -5.82 3.77 8.20
C GLN A 14 -6.15 5.18 8.69
N ASP A 15 -6.16 5.39 10.01
CA ASP A 15 -6.47 6.69 10.62
C ASP A 15 -5.39 7.74 10.31
N PHE A 16 -4.12 7.33 10.30
CA PHE A 16 -3.00 8.20 9.92
C PHE A 16 -3.10 8.65 8.46
N VAL A 17 -3.29 7.71 7.51
CA VAL A 17 -3.43 8.04 6.09
C VAL A 17 -4.65 8.94 5.86
N GLN A 18 -5.78 8.64 6.49
CA GLN A 18 -6.96 9.49 6.38
C GLN A 18 -6.69 10.93 6.88
N THR A 19 -5.96 11.07 8.00
CA THR A 19 -5.55 12.38 8.53
C THR A 19 -4.67 13.11 7.53
N LYS A 20 -3.68 12.42 6.93
CA LYS A 20 -2.79 13.01 5.92
C LYS A 20 -3.50 13.41 4.64
N CYS A 21 -4.45 12.62 4.17
CA CYS A 21 -5.29 13.00 3.03
C CYS A 21 -6.10 14.27 3.34
N LYS A 22 -6.69 14.38 4.53
CA LYS A 22 -7.40 15.59 4.97
C LYS A 22 -6.49 16.82 5.04
N GLU A 23 -5.32 16.70 5.66
CA GLU A 23 -4.32 17.78 5.75
C GLU A 23 -3.87 18.29 4.37
N ARG A 24 -3.81 17.40 3.37
CA ARG A 24 -3.41 17.72 2.00
C ARG A 24 -4.57 18.14 1.08
N GLY A 25 -5.80 18.21 1.59
CA GLY A 25 -6.99 18.52 0.77
C GLY A 25 -7.41 17.41 -0.19
N TRP A 26 -6.93 16.19 0.02
CA TRP A 26 -7.15 15.02 -0.83
C TRP A 26 -8.43 14.26 -0.48
N THR A 27 -9.52 14.97 -0.22
CA THR A 27 -10.77 14.36 0.26
C THR A 27 -11.76 14.00 -0.83
N ASN A 28 -11.56 14.52 -2.06
CA ASN A 28 -12.55 14.46 -3.13
C ASN A 28 -12.15 13.56 -4.31
N ARG A 29 -11.13 12.70 -4.14
CA ARG A 29 -10.76 11.74 -5.17
C ARG A 29 -11.85 10.69 -5.35
N THR A 30 -12.05 10.26 -6.57
CA THR A 30 -12.85 9.10 -6.96
C THR A 30 -12.03 7.82 -6.81
N ASP A 31 -12.70 6.67 -6.73
CA ASP A 31 -12.00 5.38 -6.69
C ASP A 31 -11.31 5.05 -8.02
N VAL A 32 -11.78 5.61 -9.14
CA VAL A 32 -11.09 5.52 -10.43
C VAL A 32 -9.72 6.19 -10.36
N GLU A 33 -9.66 7.41 -9.82
CA GLU A 33 -8.38 8.12 -9.62
C GLU A 33 -7.48 7.38 -8.62
N ARG A 34 -8.04 6.81 -7.54
CA ARG A 34 -7.24 6.01 -6.59
C ARG A 34 -6.62 4.78 -7.23
N VAL A 35 -7.37 4.03 -8.03
CA VAL A 35 -6.87 2.84 -8.72
C VAL A 35 -5.87 3.21 -9.80
N MET A 36 -6.07 4.35 -10.49
CA MET A 36 -5.08 4.88 -11.44
C MET A 36 -3.74 5.16 -10.74
N MET A 37 -3.75 5.91 -9.64
CA MET A 37 -2.53 6.19 -8.88
C MET A 37 -1.90 4.91 -8.31
N LEU A 38 -2.72 3.99 -7.79
CA LEU A 38 -2.23 2.68 -7.34
C LEU A 38 -1.48 1.94 -8.45
N ALA A 39 -2.00 1.97 -9.69
CA ALA A 39 -1.34 1.33 -10.82
C ALA A 39 0.00 2.02 -11.18
N GLU A 40 0.08 3.34 -11.05
CA GLU A 40 1.33 4.10 -11.21
C GLU A 40 2.39 3.65 -10.20
N GLU A 41 2.06 3.59 -8.90
CA GLU A 41 3.01 3.17 -7.86
C GLU A 41 3.44 1.70 -8.03
N VAL A 42 2.54 0.82 -8.51
CA VAL A 42 2.92 -0.56 -8.85
C VAL A 42 3.94 -0.57 -10.01
N GLY A 43 3.83 0.36 -10.95
CA GLY A 43 4.83 0.56 -12.01
C GLY A 43 6.18 1.03 -11.48
N GLU A 44 6.18 1.94 -10.50
CA GLU A 44 7.38 2.39 -9.77
C GLU A 44 8.06 1.19 -9.07
N VAL A 45 7.28 0.37 -8.34
CA VAL A 45 7.78 -0.88 -7.73
C VAL A 45 8.42 -1.78 -8.77
N ALA A 46 7.76 -2.00 -9.91
CA ALA A 46 8.30 -2.86 -10.98
C ALA A 46 9.63 -2.33 -11.54
N LYS A 47 9.76 -1.01 -11.67
CA LYS A 47 10.97 -0.32 -12.11
C LYS A 47 12.11 -0.47 -11.08
N GLU A 48 11.84 -0.30 -9.79
CA GLU A 48 12.85 -0.48 -8.74
C GLU A 48 13.28 -1.94 -8.61
N VAL A 49 12.36 -2.90 -8.71
CA VAL A 49 12.70 -4.34 -8.78
C VAL A 49 13.57 -4.62 -10.01
N ARG A 50 13.26 -4.03 -11.17
CA ARG A 50 14.09 -4.20 -12.37
C ARG A 50 15.51 -3.66 -12.16
N LYS A 51 15.67 -2.51 -11.50
CA LYS A 51 16.99 -1.96 -11.17
C LYS A 51 17.82 -2.90 -10.29
N GLN A 52 17.20 -3.58 -9.32
CA GLN A 52 17.88 -4.58 -8.49
C GLN A 52 18.52 -5.72 -9.30
N THR A 53 17.99 -6.01 -10.50
CA THR A 53 18.57 -7.04 -11.38
C THR A 53 19.86 -6.62 -12.08
N GLY A 54 20.18 -5.31 -12.13
CA GLY A 54 21.33 -4.78 -12.88
C GLY A 54 21.25 -4.98 -14.40
N LYS A 55 20.10 -5.39 -14.94
CA LYS A 55 19.90 -5.65 -16.38
C LYS A 55 19.42 -4.40 -17.11
N PHE A 56 19.49 -4.41 -18.44
CA PHE A 56 18.97 -3.35 -19.32
C PHE A 56 19.57 -1.95 -19.07
N GLY A 57 20.85 -1.90 -18.70
CA GLY A 57 21.57 -0.64 -18.50
C GLY A 57 21.33 0.03 -17.14
N TYR A 58 20.68 -0.65 -16.20
CA TYR A 58 20.54 -0.17 -14.83
C TYR A 58 21.74 -0.55 -13.97
N THR A 59 22.24 0.40 -13.18
CA THR A 59 23.15 0.12 -12.07
C THR A 59 22.35 -0.43 -10.90
N THR A 60 22.79 -1.56 -10.35
CA THR A 60 22.19 -2.13 -9.13
C THR A 60 22.33 -1.13 -7.97
N PRO A 61 21.23 -0.74 -7.30
CA PRO A 61 21.28 0.15 -6.15
C PRO A 61 22.11 -0.44 -5.00
N GLN A 62 22.73 0.42 -4.19
CA GLN A 62 23.46 -0.04 -3.00
C GLN A 62 22.57 -0.60 -1.90
N ASN A 63 21.30 -0.18 -1.85
CA ASN A 63 20.31 -0.60 -0.87
C ASN A 63 18.90 -0.67 -1.51
N SER A 64 17.88 -0.96 -0.71
CA SER A 64 16.49 -1.11 -1.17
C SER A 64 15.61 0.08 -0.77
N ASP A 65 16.18 1.23 -0.44
CA ASP A 65 15.40 2.36 0.12
C ASP A 65 14.36 2.88 -0.87
N ALA A 66 14.73 2.99 -2.16
CA ALA A 66 13.79 3.38 -3.21
C ALA A 66 12.65 2.36 -3.33
N LEU A 67 12.96 1.07 -3.39
CA LEU A 67 11.94 0.02 -3.43
C LEU A 67 11.03 0.06 -2.19
N ALA A 68 11.60 0.32 -1.01
CA ALA A 68 10.83 0.45 0.23
C ALA A 68 9.86 1.65 0.17
N ALA A 69 10.28 2.77 -0.40
CA ALA A 69 9.41 3.94 -0.61
C ALA A 69 8.24 3.59 -1.54
N GLU A 70 8.51 3.00 -2.71
CA GLU A 70 7.44 2.67 -3.68
C GLU A 70 6.45 1.63 -3.12
N LEU A 71 6.93 0.67 -2.31
CA LEU A 71 6.06 -0.29 -1.62
C LEU A 71 5.14 0.40 -0.60
N VAL A 72 5.64 1.44 0.09
CA VAL A 72 4.83 2.25 1.01
C VAL A 72 3.80 3.07 0.24
N ASP A 73 4.13 3.59 -0.94
CA ASP A 73 3.18 4.34 -1.76
C ASP A 73 2.06 3.44 -2.30
N VAL A 74 2.37 2.23 -2.75
CA VAL A 74 1.36 1.19 -3.05
C VAL A 74 0.46 0.93 -1.83
N LEU A 75 1.06 0.73 -0.65
CA LEU A 75 0.29 0.47 0.57
C LEU A 75 -0.63 1.65 0.93
N ASN A 76 -0.16 2.88 0.78
CA ASN A 76 -0.93 4.09 1.07
C ASN A 76 -2.18 4.17 0.19
N TRP A 77 -2.09 3.85 -1.10
CA TRP A 77 -3.26 3.84 -1.99
C TRP A 77 -4.25 2.72 -1.67
N VAL A 78 -3.78 1.53 -1.29
CA VAL A 78 -4.66 0.44 -0.80
C VAL A 78 -5.40 0.89 0.46
N VAL A 79 -4.70 1.53 1.39
CA VAL A 79 -5.28 2.07 2.63
C VAL A 79 -6.28 3.20 2.34
N ASP A 80 -5.96 4.13 1.45
CA ASP A 80 -6.86 5.22 1.07
C ASP A 80 -8.13 4.70 0.39
N LEU A 81 -8.02 3.68 -0.45
CA LEU A 81 -9.17 3.01 -1.08
C LEU A 81 -10.04 2.27 -0.05
N ALA A 82 -9.43 1.61 0.94
CA ALA A 82 -10.17 1.01 2.04
C ALA A 82 -10.92 2.09 2.86
N ASN A 83 -10.26 3.23 3.11
CA ASN A 83 -10.85 4.35 3.84
C ASN A 83 -12.02 4.98 3.07
N SER A 84 -11.90 5.19 1.75
CA SER A 84 -12.98 5.78 0.93
C SER A 84 -14.23 4.90 0.90
N ASN A 85 -14.05 3.59 1.04
CA ASN A 85 -15.12 2.60 1.01
C ASN A 85 -15.59 2.15 2.41
N ASN A 86 -15.17 2.81 3.49
CA ASN A 86 -15.50 2.45 4.87
C ASN A 86 -15.13 0.99 5.24
N ILE A 87 -14.07 0.46 4.66
CA ILE A 87 -13.59 -0.90 4.90
C ILE A 87 -12.69 -0.91 6.13
N ASN A 88 -12.99 -1.78 7.10
CA ASN A 88 -12.08 -2.11 8.19
C ASN A 88 -11.04 -3.10 7.68
N LEU A 89 -9.89 -2.59 7.19
CA LEU A 89 -8.88 -3.41 6.52
C LEU A 89 -8.26 -4.43 7.47
N GLU A 90 -8.06 -4.06 8.73
CA GLU A 90 -7.52 -4.96 9.76
C GLU A 90 -8.42 -6.17 10.01
N ALA A 91 -9.74 -5.95 10.11
CA ALA A 91 -10.72 -7.03 10.22
C ALA A 91 -10.77 -7.87 8.94
N SER A 92 -10.75 -7.24 7.75
CA SER A 92 -10.75 -7.93 6.47
C SER A 92 -9.54 -8.86 6.29
N ILE A 93 -8.35 -8.45 6.74
CA ILE A 93 -7.15 -9.29 6.73
C ILE A 93 -7.37 -10.54 7.58
N ARG A 94 -7.84 -10.39 8.83
CA ARG A 94 -8.13 -11.53 9.72
C ARG A 94 -9.15 -12.49 9.11
N SER A 95 -10.27 -11.96 8.63
CA SER A 95 -11.34 -12.77 8.02
C SER A 95 -10.84 -13.52 6.78
N LYS A 96 -9.99 -12.90 5.95
CA LYS A 96 -9.46 -13.52 4.73
C LYS A 96 -8.52 -14.69 5.03
N TRP A 97 -7.64 -14.55 6.03
CA TRP A 97 -6.75 -15.63 6.44
C TRP A 97 -7.50 -16.79 7.08
N GLN A 98 -8.48 -16.52 7.96
CA GLN A 98 -9.35 -17.56 8.51
C GLN A 98 -10.08 -18.37 7.42
N GLN A 99 -10.54 -17.72 6.34
CA GLN A 99 -11.13 -18.44 5.20
C GLN A 99 -10.10 -19.27 4.42
N THR A 100 -8.85 -18.79 4.34
CA THR A 100 -7.77 -19.46 3.61
C THR A 100 -7.29 -20.69 4.36
N ASP A 101 -7.17 -20.63 5.69
CA ASP A 101 -6.77 -21.76 6.53
C ASP A 101 -7.80 -22.90 6.50
N ASN A 102 -9.07 -22.57 6.29
CA ASN A 102 -10.16 -23.54 6.15
C ASN A 102 -10.36 -24.04 4.70
N ARG A 103 -9.52 -23.60 3.75
CA ARG A 103 -9.65 -23.96 2.34
C ARG A 103 -8.88 -25.25 2.04
N THR A 104 -9.60 -26.32 1.74
CA THR A 104 -9.02 -27.52 1.13
C THR A 104 -8.91 -27.32 -0.38
N TRP A 105 -7.68 -27.28 -0.90
CA TRP A 105 -7.44 -27.27 -2.34
C TRP A 105 -7.53 -28.71 -2.85
N GLN A 106 -8.44 -28.96 -3.79
CA GLN A 106 -8.39 -30.19 -4.58
C GLN A 106 -7.37 -30.00 -5.70
N ALA A 107 -6.46 -30.97 -5.82
CA ALA A 107 -5.42 -31.02 -6.85
C ALA A 107 -5.98 -31.31 -8.23
#